data_AF-A0A9W8NVR0-F1
#
_entry.id   AF-A0A9W8NVR0-F1
#
_cell.length_a   1.000
_cell.length_b   1.000
_cell.length_c   1.000
_cell.angle_alpha   90.00
_cell.angle_beta   90.00
_cell.angle_gamma   90.00
#
_symmetry.space_group_name_H-M   'P 1'
#
loop_
_entity.id
_entity.type
_entity.pdbx_description
1 polymer ?
#
loop_
_entity_poly.entity_id
_entity_poly.type
_entity_poly.pdbx_seq_one_letter_code
_entity_poly.pdbx_strand_id
1 'polypeptide(L)' 'RPRNAFILFRCDFVRQKKVPDHLEANHRNISRIVGSVWKKMSASQKAPWIAMANTEKKNHAEAHPGYKYHP' A
#
# COMPACT_ATOMS: atom_id res chain seq x y z
N ARG A 1 -11.27 -0.96 -7.00
CA ARG A 1 -10.09 -1.87 -7.04
C ARG A 1 -9.57 -2.11 -5.63
N PRO A 2 -9.28 -3.36 -5.25
CA PRO A 2 -8.69 -3.64 -3.94
C PRO A 2 -7.28 -3.03 -3.83
N ARG A 3 -6.88 -2.68 -2.61
CA ARG A 3 -5.53 -2.14 -2.34
C ARG A 3 -4.51 -3.27 -2.47
N ASN A 4 -3.42 -3.01 -3.17
CA ASN A 4 -2.29 -3.94 -3.23
C ASN A 4 -1.35 -3.74 -2.03
N ALA A 5 -0.38 -4.66 -1.87
CA ALA A 5 0.55 -4.66 -0.74
C ALA A 5 1.31 -3.34 -0.58
N PHE A 6 1.74 -2.73 -1.68
CA PHE A 6 2.44 -1.45 -1.66
C PHE A 6 1.54 -0.30 -1.19
N ILE A 7 0.28 -0.26 -1.62
CA ILE A 7 -0.67 0.77 -1.18
C ILE A 7 -0.96 0.63 0.31
N LEU A 8 -1.11 -0.59 0.83
CA LEU A 8 -1.28 -0.84 2.26
C LEU A 8 -0.06 -0.35 3.06
N PHE A 9 1.15 -0.69 2.61
CA PHE A 9 2.38 -0.23 3.23
C PHE A 9 2.52 1.29 3.19
N ARG A 10 2.21 1.95 2.07
CA ARG A 10 2.24 3.41 1.95
C ARG A 10 1.27 4.08 2.92
N CYS A 11 0.04 3.57 3.02
CA CYS A 11 -0.96 4.11 3.94
C CYS A 11 -0.49 4.01 5.40
N ASP A 12 0.10 2.88 5.78
CA ASP A 12 0.69 2.70 7.10
C ASP A 12 1.89 3.61 7.35
N PHE A 13 2.80 3.73 6.37
CA PHE A 13 3.97 4.60 6.46
C PHE A 13 3.59 6.08 6.69
N VAL A 14 2.54 6.55 6.00
CA VAL A 14 1.99 7.90 6.20
C VAL A 14 1.31 8.02 7.56
N ARG A 15 0.52 7.01 7.97
CA ARG A 15 -0.17 6.99 9.27
C ARG A 15 0.81 7.04 10.45
N GLN A 16 1.95 6.38 10.32
CA GLN A 16 3.01 6.37 11.34
C GLN A 16 3.71 7.74 11.50
N LYS A 17 3.30 8.79 10.76
CA LYS A 17 3.89 10.13 10.79
C LYS A 17 5.43 10.11 10.69
N LYS A 18 5.97 9.14 9.95
CA LYS A 18 7.41 9.03 9.70
C LYS A 18 7.95 10.18 8.84
N VAL A 19 7.05 11.00 8.28
CA VAL A 19 7.35 12.28 7.65
C VAL A 19 6.59 13.36 8.43
N PRO A 20 7.28 14.38 8.97
CA PRO A 20 6.62 15.50 9.63
C PRO A 20 5.66 16.22 8.68
N ASP A 21 4.45 16.57 9.15
CA ASP A 21 3.44 17.31 8.36
C ASP A 21 3.99 18.61 7.73
N HIS A 22 4.95 19.27 8.40
CA HIS A 22 5.59 20.49 7.90
C HIS A 22 6.64 20.25 6.80
N LEU A 23 7.16 19.03 6.68
CA LEU A 23 8.26 18.75 5.76
C LEU A 23 7.75 18.52 4.34
N GLU A 24 6.61 17.83 4.14
CA GLU A 24 6.17 17.50 2.78
C GLU A 24 4.66 17.39 2.62
N ALA A 25 4.01 18.52 2.33
CA ALA A 25 2.66 18.58 1.74
C ALA A 25 2.56 17.91 0.35
N ASN A 26 3.67 17.40 -0.20
CA ASN A 26 3.76 16.86 -1.55
C ASN A 26 3.78 15.32 -1.55
N HIS A 27 2.59 14.72 -1.70
CA HIS A 27 2.42 13.26 -1.78
C HIS A 27 3.30 12.54 -2.85
N ARG A 28 3.84 13.29 -3.83
CA ARG A 28 4.79 12.75 -4.82
C ARG A 28 6.09 12.30 -4.17
N ASN A 29 6.63 13.08 -3.26
CA ASN A 29 7.93 12.80 -2.62
C ASN A 29 7.82 11.63 -1.65
N ILE A 30 6.73 11.58 -0.86
CA ILE A 30 6.38 10.42 -0.03
C ILE A 30 6.36 9.14 -0.87
N SER A 31 5.74 9.16 -2.05
CA SER A 31 5.65 7.97 -2.89
C SER A 31 7.04 7.52 -3.41
N ARG A 32 7.96 8.46 -3.68
CA ARG A 32 9.36 8.17 -4.03
C ARG A 32 10.11 7.54 -2.86
N ILE A 33 9.98 8.09 -1.66
CA ILE A 33 10.64 7.59 -0.44
C ILE A 33 10.12 6.19 -0.10
N VAL A 34 8.80 6.04 0.02
CA VAL A 34 8.15 4.76 0.31
C VAL A 34 8.48 3.72 -0.76
N GLY A 35 8.52 4.11 -2.04
CA GLY A 35 8.96 3.24 -3.13
C GLY A 35 10.38 2.72 -2.93
N SER A 36 11.29 3.57 -2.46
CA SER A 36 12.68 3.21 -2.18
C SER A 36 12.80 2.28 -0.97
N VAL A 37 12.05 2.55 0.11
CA VAL A 37 11.99 1.68 1.29
C VAL A 37 11.40 0.32 0.92
N TRP A 38 10.28 0.29 0.21
CA TRP A 38 9.65 -0.94 -0.24
C TRP A 38 10.58 -1.79 -1.09
N LYS A 39 11.35 -1.20 -2.01
CA LYS A 39 12.34 -1.95 -2.80
C LYS A 39 13.42 -2.59 -1.92
N LYS A 40 13.88 -1.88 -0.88
CA LYS A 40 14.90 -2.35 0.07
C LYS A 40 14.39 -3.38 1.10
N MET A 41 13.08 -3.48 1.32
CA MET A 41 12.50 -4.45 2.26
C MET A 41 12.71 -5.89 1.79
N SER A 42 13.01 -6.78 2.75
CA SER A 42 13.13 -8.22 2.52
C SER A 42 11.77 -8.87 2.25
N ALA A 43 11.79 -10.11 1.73
CA ALA A 43 10.58 -10.88 1.50
C ALA A 43 9.76 -11.06 2.79
N SER A 44 10.42 -11.32 3.92
CA SER A 44 9.78 -11.47 5.23
C SER A 44 9.11 -10.17 5.69
N GLN A 45 9.71 -9.01 5.43
CA GLN A 45 9.10 -7.72 5.75
C GLN A 45 7.91 -7.39 4.84
N LYS A 46 7.92 -7.88 3.60
CA LYS A 46 6.82 -7.72 2.62
C LYS A 46 5.68 -8.73 2.84
N ALA A 47 5.98 -9.90 3.39
CA ALA A 47 5.04 -11.00 3.62
C ALA A 47 3.73 -10.56 4.30
N PRO A 48 3.73 -9.80 5.42
CA PRO A 48 2.47 -9.37 6.05
C PRO A 48 1.63 -8.49 5.12
N TRP A 49 2.25 -7.59 4.35
CA TRP A 49 1.56 -6.72 3.39
C TRP A 49 0.96 -7.49 2.22
N ILE A 50 1.66 -8.51 1.75
CA ILE A 50 1.18 -9.41 0.69
C ILE A 50 -0.02 -10.22 1.19
N ALA A 51 0.07 -10.77 2.42
CA ALA A 51 -1.04 -11.50 3.03
C ALA A 51 -2.29 -10.61 3.18
N MET A 52 -2.13 -9.39 3.70
CA MET A 52 -3.23 -8.42 3.82
C MET A 52 -3.83 -8.05 2.45
N ALA A 53 -2.99 -7.84 1.43
CA ALA A 53 -3.46 -7.54 0.08
C ALA A 53 -4.23 -8.71 -0.55
N ASN A 54 -3.83 -9.95 -0.28
CA ASN A 54 -4.55 -11.14 -0.73
C ASN A 54 -5.92 -11.23 -0.06
N THR A 55 -6.00 -10.96 1.25
CA THR A 55 -7.26 -10.87 1.98
C THR A 55 -8.17 -9.78 1.43
N GLU A 56 -7.65 -8.56 1.22
CA GLU A 56 -8.42 -7.46 0.62
C GLU A 56 -8.92 -7.80 -0.79
N LYS A 57 -8.09 -8.47 -1.61
CA LYS A 57 -8.48 -8.93 -2.94
C LYS A 57 -9.60 -9.96 -2.87
N LYS A 58 -9.50 -10.93 -1.95
CA LYS A 58 -10.53 -11.95 -1.73
C LYS A 58 -11.84 -11.31 -1.28
N ASN A 59 -11.80 -10.50 -0.23
CA ASN A 59 -12.97 -9.80 0.30
C ASN A 59 -13.63 -8.92 -0.77
N HIS A 60 -12.85 -8.22 -1.59
CA HIS A 60 -13.40 -7.42 -2.69
C HIS A 60 -14.03 -8.29 -3.78
N ALA A 61 -13.47 -9.46 -4.08
CA ALA A 61 -14.05 -10.38 -5.06
C ALA A 61 -15.37 -10.98 -4.56
N GLU A 62 -15.45 -11.30 -3.27
CA GLU A 62 -16.67 -11.79 -2.61
C GLU A 62 -17.75 -10.70 -2.51
N ALA A 63 -17.37 -9.47 -2.14
CA ALA A 63 -18.29 -8.34 -2.00
C ALA A 63 -18.75 -7.77 -3.36
N HIS A 64 -17.95 -7.92 -4.41
CA HIS A 64 -18.24 -7.42 -5.75
C HIS A 64 -18.12 -8.54 -6.80
N PRO A 65 -19.07 -9.50 -6.81
CA PRO A 65 -19.08 -10.55 -7.82
C PRO A 65 -19.23 -9.92 -9.22
N GLY A 66 -18.41 -10.37 -10.17
CA GLY A 66 -18.38 -9.82 -11.52
C GLY A 66 -17.60 -8.51 -11.69
N TYR A 67 -16.93 -8.01 -10.64
CA TYR A 67 -16.08 -6.82 -10.77
C TYR A 67 -14.96 -7.02 -11.79
N LYS A 68 -14.93 -6.16 -12.80
CA LYS A 68 -13.85 -6.05 -13.79
C LYS A 68 -13.35 -4.60 -13.80
N TYR A 69 -12.04 -4.43 -13.70
CA TYR A 69 -11.42 -3.11 -13.77
C TYR A 69 -11.52 -2.57 -15.20
N HIS A 70 -12.12 -1.39 -15.35
CA HIS A 70 -12.15 -0.63 -16.59
C HIS A 70 -11.28 0.62 -16.36
N PRO A 71 -10.10 0.70 -16.99
CA PRO A 71 -9.13 1.78 -16.78
C PRO A 71 -9.60 3.13 -17.31
#